data_AF-A0A1F6CP78-F1
#
_entry.id   AF-A0A1F6CP78-F1
#
_cell.length_a   1.000
_cell.length_b   1.000
_cell.length_c   1.000
_cell.angle_alpha   90.00
_cell.angle_beta   90.00
_cell.angle_gamma   90.00
#
_symmetry.space_group_name_H-M   'P 1'
#
loop_
_entity.id
_entity.type
_entity.pdbx_description
1 polymer ?
#
loop_
_entity_poly.entity_id
_entity_poly.type
_entity_poly.pdbx_seq_one_letter_code
_entity_poly.pdbx_strand_id
1 'polypeptide(L)'
;MADNRFEVARAAAVPEVDEVVGAGPAPAPSGWSDVIYHRLCPAAEVVEGEPRAFTVNGTHLAVFRHNGAFHAVDNRCPHMGYPFSKGTVKDGILICHWHHWQFDLKTGGCFVGGGDDVRTFPVEVRDGDLFVGLSPAEAEEARRRMVARGERALQQGLKDASSFLIAKAVTALRSAGATPKDIVRQGLLYGVTRTNEGWSSGVAILTIGANMWDEVDSEDHNLFLVHGLTQIGRRTAGRSNRRRQFPLPGMETHDVDTLKRWFRRFVDQRDVTGAERILMTLSDRGYPKSVIADFIFTTATDSYFKGDGHALDFGNKTLEALDFIDWEGAVEVLRPIVIDLIVRDRHEETALWAESVPMLEDVFARLDEVWADNQNRRAGLDISAFAQTLLGEDLRGVVSAVEARLREGVSCTDICRAMTYAGAIRTARFHLKNEGDWHAVANLYSYAHALYRAFHIAPSRDLLRGIFHGAVYTNLIRWLNMPAARVPRPGEGTGERYKGPGQMLDRLQEFADFQKVYEAELLVNQYLAEGHDISWLRRTLTHILLREDAELHMFQALEAAYRHYDLSNDEEERRIHLLAATRYITAQKVMKGILWSTENAERLQRGELLSEREDDN
;
A
#
# COMPACT_ATOMS: atom_id res chain seq x y z
N MET A 1 -47.41 -23.51 57.13
CA MET A 1 -46.90 -22.22 56.60
C MET A 1 -45.84 -22.56 55.58
N ALA A 2 -45.88 -22.18 54.31
CA ALA A 2 -46.87 -21.68 53.35
C ALA A 2 -46.13 -21.93 52.01
N ASP A 3 -46.57 -22.90 51.21
CA ASP A 3 -47.43 -22.70 50.03
C ASP A 3 -46.70 -22.01 48.86
N ASN A 4 -46.38 -22.77 47.81
CA ASN A 4 -46.97 -22.45 46.50
C ASN A 4 -46.89 -23.61 45.52
N ARG A 5 -48.08 -24.02 45.11
CA ARG A 5 -48.44 -25.03 44.13
C ARG A 5 -48.06 -24.60 42.72
N PHE A 6 -47.55 -25.53 41.92
CA PHE A 6 -47.80 -25.51 40.47
C PHE A 6 -48.70 -26.70 40.15
N GLU A 7 -49.94 -26.37 39.78
CA GLU A 7 -50.95 -27.30 39.31
C GLU A 7 -50.50 -27.99 38.03
N VAL A 8 -50.63 -29.32 38.01
CA VAL A 8 -50.55 -30.14 36.81
C VAL A 8 -51.83 -29.90 36.01
N ALA A 9 -51.76 -28.98 35.04
CA ALA A 9 -52.82 -28.81 34.06
C ALA A 9 -52.80 -29.96 33.05
N ARG A 10 -53.94 -30.63 32.93
CA ARG A 10 -54.23 -31.76 32.05
C ARG A 10 -53.88 -31.46 30.59
N ALA A 11 -53.35 -32.47 29.91
CA ALA A 11 -53.19 -32.49 28.46
C ALA A 11 -54.52 -32.12 27.78
N ALA A 12 -54.53 -30.99 27.08
CA ALA A 12 -55.56 -30.68 26.10
C ALA A 12 -55.26 -31.50 24.83
N ALA A 13 -56.28 -32.16 24.30
CA ALA A 13 -56.21 -32.94 23.08
C ALA A 13 -55.74 -32.07 21.91
N VAL A 14 -54.87 -32.64 21.09
CA VAL A 14 -54.44 -32.12 19.78
C VAL A 14 -55.69 -31.96 18.90
N PRO A 15 -56.01 -30.77 18.36
CA PRO A 15 -57.02 -30.66 17.33
C PRO A 15 -56.50 -31.32 16.04
N GLU A 16 -57.38 -32.09 15.41
CA GLU A 16 -57.14 -32.74 14.13
C GLU A 16 -56.68 -31.74 13.05
N VAL A 17 -55.84 -32.26 12.16
CA VAL A 17 -55.22 -31.56 11.05
C VAL A 17 -56.28 -31.32 9.98
N ASP A 18 -56.92 -30.14 9.99
CA ASP A 18 -57.73 -29.67 8.88
C ASP A 18 -56.98 -28.62 8.06
N GLU A 19 -56.85 -28.96 6.78
CA GLU A 19 -56.58 -28.13 5.59
C GLU A 19 -55.44 -27.09 5.66
N VAL A 20 -54.37 -27.41 4.93
CA VAL A 20 -53.35 -26.46 4.46
C VAL A 20 -54.04 -25.45 3.54
N VAL A 21 -54.57 -24.37 4.11
CA VAL A 21 -54.93 -23.16 3.38
C VAL A 21 -53.63 -22.46 3.01
N GLY A 22 -53.42 -22.30 1.70
CA GLY A 22 -52.18 -21.78 1.12
C GLY A 22 -51.67 -20.53 1.84
N ALA A 23 -50.43 -20.61 2.32
CA ALA A 23 -49.69 -19.45 2.78
C ALA A 23 -49.57 -18.45 1.62
N GLY A 24 -50.35 -17.37 1.68
CA GLY A 24 -50.20 -16.24 0.78
C GLY A 24 -48.78 -15.66 0.89
N PRO A 25 -48.28 -14.99 -0.17
CA PRO A 25 -46.94 -14.43 -0.18
C PRO A 25 -46.76 -13.49 1.01
N ALA A 26 -45.61 -13.62 1.68
CA ALA A 26 -45.22 -12.66 2.71
C ALA A 26 -45.24 -11.25 2.10
N PRO A 27 -45.86 -10.25 2.77
CA PRO A 27 -45.94 -8.91 2.21
C PRO A 27 -44.53 -8.38 1.96
N ALA A 28 -44.30 -7.88 0.75
CA ALA A 28 -43.02 -7.29 0.37
C ALA A 28 -42.71 -6.11 1.32
N PRO A 29 -41.44 -5.94 1.76
CA PRO A 29 -41.02 -4.77 2.50
C PRO A 29 -41.45 -3.47 1.80
N SER A 30 -41.67 -2.38 2.52
CA SER A 30 -41.97 -1.09 1.87
C SER A 30 -40.76 -0.60 1.07
N GLY A 31 -40.82 -0.68 -0.27
CA GLY A 31 -39.72 -0.31 -1.19
C GLY A 31 -39.70 -1.09 -2.52
N TRP A 32 -40.56 -2.09 -2.69
CA TRP A 32 -40.58 -3.00 -3.83
C TRP A 32 -41.65 -2.65 -4.89
N SER A 33 -41.78 -1.39 -5.30
CA SER A 33 -42.82 -0.97 -6.26
C SER A 33 -42.51 -1.36 -7.73
N ASP A 34 -41.24 -1.60 -8.06
CA ASP A 34 -40.78 -1.99 -9.40
C ASP A 34 -39.89 -3.25 -9.30
N VAL A 35 -40.51 -4.44 -9.30
CA VAL A 35 -39.79 -5.73 -9.16
C VAL A 35 -39.99 -6.62 -10.37
N ILE A 36 -38.91 -7.19 -10.89
CA ILE A 36 -38.93 -8.21 -11.93
C ILE A 36 -38.72 -9.57 -11.28
N TYR A 37 -39.67 -10.49 -11.52
CA TYR A 37 -39.61 -11.84 -10.98
C TYR A 37 -38.86 -12.78 -11.93
N HIS A 38 -37.81 -13.42 -11.41
CA HIS A 38 -36.97 -14.37 -12.11
C HIS A 38 -37.26 -15.78 -11.63
N ARG A 39 -37.51 -16.70 -12.57
CA ARG A 39 -37.70 -18.13 -12.26
C ARG A 39 -36.40 -18.72 -11.74
N LEU A 40 -36.47 -19.43 -10.62
CA LEU A 40 -35.33 -20.12 -10.01
C LEU A 40 -35.34 -21.62 -10.35
N CYS A 41 -36.33 -22.34 -9.83
CA CYS A 41 -36.48 -23.80 -9.97
C CYS A 41 -37.92 -24.21 -9.58
N PRO A 42 -38.32 -25.47 -9.81
CA PRO A 42 -39.54 -26.02 -9.22
C PRO A 42 -39.51 -25.88 -7.68
N ALA A 43 -40.59 -25.40 -7.07
CA ALA A 43 -40.66 -25.15 -5.63
C ALA A 43 -40.46 -26.43 -4.78
N ALA A 44 -40.80 -27.58 -5.33
CA ALA A 44 -40.60 -28.89 -4.70
C ALA A 44 -39.11 -29.26 -4.52
N GLU A 45 -38.20 -28.68 -5.30
CA GLU A 45 -36.77 -28.96 -5.19
C GLU A 45 -36.08 -28.20 -4.06
N VAL A 46 -36.73 -27.19 -3.46
CA VAL A 46 -36.22 -26.52 -2.26
C VAL A 46 -36.91 -27.16 -1.05
N VAL A 47 -36.21 -28.12 -0.43
CA VAL A 47 -36.73 -28.92 0.69
C VAL A 47 -36.59 -28.16 2.01
N GLU A 48 -37.53 -28.39 2.93
CA GLU A 48 -37.49 -27.82 4.28
C GLU A 48 -36.17 -28.19 4.97
N GLY A 49 -35.43 -27.19 5.47
CA GLY A 49 -34.12 -27.38 6.11
C GLY A 49 -32.93 -27.56 5.16
N GLU A 50 -33.14 -27.68 3.85
CA GLU A 50 -32.08 -27.82 2.85
C GLU A 50 -31.99 -26.56 1.96
N PRO A 51 -31.13 -25.59 2.32
CA PRO A 51 -31.02 -24.37 1.54
C PRO A 51 -30.39 -24.61 0.16
N ARG A 52 -30.81 -23.83 -0.83
CA ARG A 52 -30.24 -23.86 -2.18
C ARG A 52 -29.69 -22.49 -2.57
N ALA A 53 -28.53 -22.51 -3.22
CA ALA A 53 -27.88 -21.32 -3.74
C ALA A 53 -28.29 -21.06 -5.20
N PHE A 54 -28.50 -19.79 -5.54
CA PHE A 54 -28.78 -19.33 -6.91
C PHE A 54 -27.96 -18.08 -7.23
N THR A 55 -27.75 -17.82 -8.52
CA THR A 55 -27.18 -16.55 -8.99
C THR A 55 -28.09 -15.99 -10.08
N VAL A 56 -28.64 -14.80 -9.86
CA VAL A 56 -29.55 -14.12 -10.80
C VAL A 56 -29.05 -12.70 -11.03
N ASN A 57 -28.78 -12.33 -12.27
CA ASN A 57 -28.25 -11.00 -12.65
C ASN A 57 -27.06 -10.54 -11.77
N GLY A 58 -26.15 -11.45 -11.44
CA GLY A 58 -24.98 -11.18 -10.58
C GLY A 58 -25.28 -11.12 -9.08
N THR A 59 -26.54 -11.31 -8.65
CA THR A 59 -26.92 -11.39 -7.24
C THR A 59 -26.86 -12.84 -6.77
N HIS A 60 -26.03 -13.11 -5.75
CA HIS A 60 -25.93 -14.43 -5.12
C HIS A 60 -27.02 -14.58 -4.05
N LEU A 61 -27.84 -15.62 -4.18
CA LEU A 61 -29.03 -15.83 -3.34
C LEU A 61 -28.90 -17.16 -2.61
N ALA A 62 -29.32 -17.18 -1.34
CA ALA A 62 -29.65 -18.40 -0.61
C ALA A 62 -31.15 -18.44 -0.39
N VAL A 63 -31.79 -19.51 -0.85
CA VAL A 63 -33.21 -19.74 -0.65
C VAL A 63 -33.39 -20.83 0.39
N PHE A 64 -34.22 -20.53 1.37
CA PHE A 64 -34.60 -21.42 2.46
C PHE A 64 -36.08 -21.71 2.38
N ARG A 65 -36.47 -22.93 2.75
CA ARG A 65 -37.84 -23.26 3.11
C ARG A 65 -37.92 -23.47 4.62
N HIS A 66 -38.72 -22.65 5.28
CA HIS A 66 -38.92 -22.71 6.73
C HIS A 66 -40.41 -22.59 7.09
N ASN A 67 -40.92 -23.52 7.89
CA ASN A 67 -42.34 -23.62 8.28
C ASN A 67 -43.28 -23.55 7.05
N GLY A 68 -42.88 -24.20 5.96
CA GLY A 68 -43.66 -24.21 4.72
C GLY A 68 -43.60 -22.94 3.88
N ALA A 69 -42.93 -21.88 4.34
CA ALA A 69 -42.72 -20.63 3.60
C ALA A 69 -41.32 -20.57 2.97
N PHE A 70 -41.19 -19.89 1.83
CA PHE A 70 -39.92 -19.64 1.17
C PHE A 70 -39.35 -18.28 1.58
N HIS A 71 -38.02 -18.22 1.73
CA HIS A 71 -37.29 -17.01 2.07
C HIS A 71 -36.04 -16.94 1.20
N ALA A 72 -35.76 -15.78 0.61
CA ALA A 72 -34.52 -15.54 -0.13
C ALA A 72 -33.71 -14.42 0.53
N VAL A 73 -32.40 -14.65 0.67
CA VAL A 73 -31.42 -13.69 1.21
C VAL A 73 -30.17 -13.64 0.34
N ASP A 74 -29.32 -12.62 0.48
CA ASP A 74 -27.98 -12.64 -0.14
C ASP A 74 -27.22 -13.83 0.43
N ASN A 75 -26.64 -14.68 -0.42
CA ASN A 75 -25.96 -15.90 0.05
C ASN A 75 -24.72 -15.60 0.89
N ARG A 76 -24.18 -14.38 0.86
CA ARG A 76 -22.94 -14.05 1.58
C ARG A 76 -23.27 -13.45 2.94
N CYS A 77 -22.79 -14.10 4.00
CA CYS A 77 -22.88 -13.54 5.35
C CYS A 77 -22.24 -12.14 5.39
N PRO A 78 -22.97 -11.09 5.81
CA PRO A 78 -22.45 -9.72 5.77
C PRO A 78 -21.25 -9.50 6.71
N HIS A 79 -21.04 -10.40 7.68
CA HIS A 79 -19.85 -10.41 8.53
C HIS A 79 -18.60 -10.84 7.74
N MET A 80 -18.48 -12.15 7.44
CA MET A 80 -17.26 -12.71 6.87
C MET A 80 -17.43 -13.38 5.51
N GLY A 81 -18.59 -13.28 4.86
CA GLY A 81 -18.82 -13.76 3.49
C GLY A 81 -19.15 -15.25 3.38
N TYR A 82 -19.20 -15.96 4.52
CA TYR A 82 -19.58 -17.38 4.54
C TYR A 82 -20.90 -17.62 3.81
N PRO A 83 -21.00 -18.65 2.94
CA PRO A 83 -22.22 -18.96 2.23
C PRO A 83 -23.33 -19.41 3.19
N PHE A 84 -24.43 -18.67 3.24
CA PHE A 84 -25.62 -19.02 4.01
C PHE A 84 -26.30 -20.29 3.50
N SER A 85 -26.08 -20.67 2.24
CA SER A 85 -26.45 -22.00 1.72
C SER A 85 -25.74 -23.16 2.42
N LYS A 86 -24.74 -22.88 3.27
CA LYS A 86 -24.13 -23.86 4.18
C LYS A 86 -24.57 -23.66 5.63
N GLY A 87 -25.33 -22.61 5.93
CA GLY A 87 -25.84 -22.29 7.26
C GLY A 87 -27.05 -23.14 7.64
N THR A 88 -27.57 -22.89 8.85
CA THR A 88 -28.79 -23.56 9.35
C THR A 88 -29.82 -22.53 9.75
N VAL A 89 -31.09 -22.85 9.53
CA VAL A 89 -32.22 -22.10 10.07
C VAL A 89 -32.81 -22.88 11.25
N LYS A 90 -33.01 -22.20 12.38
CA LYS A 90 -33.73 -22.75 13.53
C LYS A 90 -34.64 -21.68 14.11
N ASP A 91 -35.93 -21.99 14.31
CA ASP A 91 -36.92 -21.07 14.87
C ASP A 91 -36.98 -19.71 14.13
N GLY A 92 -36.83 -19.72 12.80
CA GLY A 92 -36.76 -18.52 11.97
C GLY A 92 -35.42 -17.78 12.00
N ILE A 93 -34.44 -18.26 12.77
CA ILE A 93 -33.12 -17.66 12.91
C ILE A 93 -32.14 -18.34 11.95
N LEU A 94 -31.60 -17.59 11.00
CA LEU A 94 -30.50 -18.00 10.14
C LEU A 94 -29.17 -17.87 10.88
N ILE A 95 -28.44 -18.98 11.01
CA ILE A 95 -27.17 -19.08 11.73
C ILE A 95 -26.05 -19.33 10.72
N CYS A 96 -25.12 -18.38 10.64
CA CYS A 96 -23.88 -18.55 9.90
C CYS A 96 -22.99 -19.58 10.60
N HIS A 97 -22.55 -20.65 9.91
CA HIS A 97 -21.73 -21.69 10.55
C HIS A 97 -20.30 -21.28 10.86
N TRP A 98 -19.83 -20.15 10.35
CA TRP A 98 -18.44 -19.75 10.58
C TRP A 98 -18.24 -19.05 11.93
N HIS A 99 -18.98 -17.97 12.18
CA HIS A 99 -18.85 -17.18 13.42
C HIS A 99 -20.14 -17.16 14.26
N HIS A 100 -21.12 -17.99 13.89
CA HIS A 100 -22.41 -18.11 14.57
C HIS A 100 -23.21 -16.80 14.69
N TRP A 101 -22.95 -15.83 13.80
CA TRP A 101 -23.81 -14.66 13.67
C TRP A 101 -25.20 -15.10 13.26
N GLN A 102 -26.19 -14.51 13.93
CA GLN A 102 -27.59 -14.87 13.83
C GLN A 102 -28.35 -13.73 13.16
N PHE A 103 -29.27 -14.10 12.26
CA PHE A 103 -30.08 -13.18 11.50
C PHE A 103 -31.53 -13.64 11.51
N ASP A 104 -32.48 -12.71 11.54
CA ASP A 104 -33.86 -13.04 11.26
C ASP A 104 -34.00 -13.41 9.78
N LEU A 105 -34.42 -14.64 9.48
CA LEU A 105 -34.58 -15.12 8.10
C LEU A 105 -35.61 -14.29 7.32
N LYS A 106 -36.60 -13.73 8.01
CA LYS A 106 -37.70 -13.00 7.37
C LYS A 106 -37.30 -11.58 7.00
N THR A 107 -36.75 -10.81 7.94
CA THR A 107 -36.39 -9.39 7.71
C THR A 107 -34.95 -9.19 7.29
N GLY A 108 -34.07 -10.14 7.60
CA GLY A 108 -32.62 -10.03 7.44
C GLY A 108 -31.90 -9.34 8.61
N GLY A 109 -32.64 -8.93 9.64
CA GLY A 109 -32.11 -8.20 10.79
C GLY A 109 -31.03 -9.00 11.52
N CYS A 110 -29.86 -8.40 11.74
CA CYS A 110 -28.77 -9.02 12.48
C CYS A 110 -29.03 -8.93 14.00
N PHE A 111 -28.88 -10.06 14.71
CA PHE A 111 -29.01 -10.10 16.17
C PHE A 111 -27.70 -9.75 16.90
N VAL A 112 -26.60 -9.55 16.17
CA VAL A 112 -25.30 -9.13 16.74
C VAL A 112 -25.23 -7.60 16.75
N GLY A 113 -25.00 -7.01 17.92
CA GLY A 113 -24.91 -5.56 18.08
C GLY A 113 -23.82 -4.94 17.21
N GLY A 114 -24.21 -4.00 16.34
CA GLY A 114 -23.31 -3.34 15.38
C GLY A 114 -23.01 -4.16 14.12
N GLY A 115 -23.62 -5.33 13.96
CA GLY A 115 -23.56 -6.12 12.74
C GLY A 115 -24.42 -5.54 11.63
N ASP A 116 -24.00 -5.74 10.38
CA ASP A 116 -24.79 -5.38 9.20
C ASP A 116 -25.93 -6.40 8.97
N ASP A 117 -27.11 -5.94 8.59
CA ASP A 117 -28.24 -6.78 8.19
C ASP A 117 -27.97 -7.50 6.86
N VAL A 118 -28.57 -8.69 6.68
CA VAL A 118 -28.56 -9.39 5.39
C VAL A 118 -29.68 -8.87 4.49
N ARG A 119 -29.40 -8.69 3.20
CA ARG A 119 -30.42 -8.31 2.22
C ARG A 119 -31.39 -9.47 2.00
N THR A 120 -32.68 -9.21 2.13
CA THR A 120 -33.76 -10.15 1.79
C THR A 120 -34.40 -9.80 0.44
N PHE A 121 -35.00 -10.80 -0.21
CA PHE A 121 -35.64 -10.69 -1.52
C PHE A 121 -37.04 -11.32 -1.48
N PRO A 122 -38.06 -10.70 -2.10
CA PRO A 122 -39.39 -11.27 -2.19
C PRO A 122 -39.36 -12.54 -3.05
N VAL A 123 -40.13 -13.54 -2.65
CA VAL A 123 -40.26 -14.80 -3.37
C VAL A 123 -41.73 -15.14 -3.57
N GLU A 124 -42.02 -15.76 -4.72
CA GLU A 124 -43.38 -16.18 -5.09
C GLU A 124 -43.34 -17.56 -5.73
N VAL A 125 -44.38 -18.35 -5.51
CA VAL A 125 -44.60 -19.60 -6.23
C VAL A 125 -45.70 -19.39 -7.25
N ARG A 126 -45.44 -19.69 -8.52
CA ARG A 126 -46.41 -19.59 -9.63
C ARG A 126 -46.40 -20.91 -10.38
N ASP A 127 -47.55 -21.56 -10.50
CA ASP A 127 -47.72 -22.84 -11.20
C ASP A 127 -46.71 -23.94 -10.78
N GLY A 128 -46.32 -23.95 -9.50
CA GLY A 128 -45.35 -24.91 -8.95
C GLY A 128 -43.88 -24.53 -9.10
N ASP A 129 -43.56 -23.44 -9.81
CA ASP A 129 -42.21 -22.89 -9.92
C ASP A 129 -41.97 -21.76 -8.90
N LEU A 130 -40.77 -21.71 -8.33
CA LEU A 130 -40.33 -20.65 -7.42
C LEU A 130 -39.68 -19.51 -8.20
N PHE A 131 -40.07 -18.28 -7.86
CA PHE A 131 -39.55 -17.03 -8.41
C PHE A 131 -38.99 -16.14 -7.31
N VAL A 132 -37.98 -15.33 -7.65
CA VAL A 132 -37.46 -14.26 -6.79
C VAL A 132 -37.63 -12.91 -7.48
N GLY A 133 -38.06 -11.90 -6.73
CA GLY A 133 -38.16 -10.54 -7.23
C GLY A 133 -36.86 -9.77 -7.02
N LEU A 134 -36.34 -9.17 -8.09
CA LEU A 134 -35.23 -8.21 -8.06
C LEU A 134 -35.69 -6.85 -8.61
N SER A 135 -35.31 -5.76 -7.95
CA SER A 135 -35.47 -4.42 -8.54
C SER A 135 -34.55 -4.26 -9.75
N PRO A 136 -34.96 -3.57 -10.83
CA PRO A 136 -34.06 -3.20 -11.92
C PRO A 136 -32.82 -2.43 -11.45
N ALA A 137 -32.93 -1.69 -10.34
CA ALA A 137 -31.82 -0.95 -9.72
C ALA A 137 -31.04 -1.76 -8.67
N GLU A 138 -31.45 -3.00 -8.37
CA GLU A 138 -30.88 -3.80 -7.28
C GLU A 138 -29.37 -4.01 -7.43
N ALA A 139 -28.88 -4.23 -8.65
CA ALA A 139 -27.45 -4.41 -8.89
C ALA A 139 -26.63 -3.17 -8.48
N GLU A 140 -27.10 -1.98 -8.85
CA GLU A 140 -26.42 -0.72 -8.54
C GLU A 140 -26.57 -0.35 -7.06
N GLU A 141 -27.73 -0.59 -6.44
CA GLU A 141 -27.87 -0.39 -5.01
C GLU A 141 -27.05 -1.38 -4.18
N ALA A 142 -26.99 -2.65 -4.59
CA ALA A 142 -26.17 -3.68 -3.97
C ALA A 142 -24.69 -3.27 -4.05
N ARG A 143 -24.25 -2.76 -5.20
CA ARG A 143 -22.90 -2.20 -5.38
C ARG A 143 -22.62 -1.09 -4.37
N ARG A 144 -23.50 -0.07 -4.27
CA ARG A 144 -23.34 1.02 -3.28
C ARG A 144 -23.29 0.52 -1.84
N ARG A 145 -24.15 -0.43 -1.48
CA ARG A 145 -24.14 -1.06 -0.15
C ARG A 145 -22.84 -1.81 0.11
N MET A 146 -22.32 -2.54 -0.87
CA MET A 146 -21.05 -3.26 -0.78
C MET A 146 -19.87 -2.30 -0.60
N VAL A 147 -19.82 -1.20 -1.35
CA VAL A 147 -18.78 -0.17 -1.19
C VAL A 147 -18.85 0.41 0.23
N ALA A 148 -20.01 0.88 0.67
CA ALA A 148 -20.16 1.49 2.00
C ALA A 148 -19.81 0.51 3.15
N ARG A 149 -20.16 -0.78 3.01
CA ARG A 149 -19.73 -1.82 3.96
C ARG A 149 -18.24 -2.07 3.91
N GLY A 150 -17.67 -2.15 2.71
CA GLY A 150 -16.23 -2.32 2.50
C GLY A 150 -15.42 -1.20 3.12
N GLU A 151 -15.86 0.05 2.98
CA GLU A 151 -15.23 1.21 3.61
C GLU A 151 -15.24 1.10 5.15
N ARG A 152 -16.38 0.72 5.75
CA ARG A 152 -16.47 0.49 7.21
C ARG A 152 -15.60 -0.66 7.66
N ALA A 153 -15.62 -1.79 6.94
CA ALA A 153 -14.81 -2.96 7.22
C ALA A 153 -13.31 -2.63 7.13
N LEU A 154 -12.90 -1.81 6.16
CA LEU A 154 -11.52 -1.35 6.03
C LEU A 154 -11.11 -0.52 7.25
N GLN A 155 -11.94 0.44 7.67
CA GLN A 155 -11.66 1.21 8.89
C GLN A 155 -11.54 0.32 10.13
N GLN A 156 -12.41 -0.69 10.25
CA GLN A 156 -12.36 -1.63 11.36
C GLN A 156 -11.10 -2.50 11.30
N GLY A 157 -10.75 -3.04 10.13
CA GLY A 157 -9.53 -3.82 9.95
C GLY A 157 -8.25 -3.03 10.25
N LEU A 158 -8.20 -1.76 9.84
CA LEU A 158 -7.12 -0.84 10.19
C LEU A 158 -7.06 -0.58 11.70
N LYS A 159 -8.21 -0.37 12.35
CA LYS A 159 -8.31 -0.15 13.80
C LYS A 159 -7.83 -1.35 14.61
N ASP A 160 -8.16 -2.56 14.17
CA ASP A 160 -7.83 -3.81 14.84
C ASP A 160 -6.44 -4.35 14.46
N ALA A 161 -5.73 -3.68 13.54
CA ALA A 161 -4.50 -4.17 12.90
C ALA A 161 -4.65 -5.60 12.32
N SER A 162 -5.83 -5.92 11.79
CA SER A 162 -6.13 -7.25 11.25
C SER A 162 -5.89 -7.28 9.74
N SER A 163 -4.79 -7.90 9.31
CA SER A 163 -4.45 -8.10 7.90
C SER A 163 -5.58 -8.81 7.14
N PHE A 164 -6.25 -9.76 7.80
CA PHE A 164 -7.35 -10.51 7.19
C PHE A 164 -8.60 -9.65 6.98
N LEU A 165 -9.01 -8.84 7.96
CA LEU A 165 -10.15 -7.92 7.79
C LEU A 165 -9.85 -6.85 6.73
N ILE A 166 -8.60 -6.35 6.70
CA ILE A 166 -8.13 -5.43 5.67
C ILE A 166 -8.23 -6.08 4.29
N ALA A 167 -7.69 -7.30 4.13
CA ALA A 167 -7.76 -8.05 2.88
C ALA A 167 -9.20 -8.23 2.39
N LYS A 168 -10.09 -8.68 3.27
CA LYS A 168 -11.52 -8.82 2.94
C LYS A 168 -12.15 -7.51 2.49
N ALA A 169 -11.85 -6.42 3.17
CA ALA A 169 -12.39 -5.11 2.81
C ALA A 169 -11.88 -4.65 1.43
N VAL A 170 -10.57 -4.79 1.18
CA VAL A 170 -9.94 -4.48 -0.12
C VAL A 170 -10.55 -5.31 -1.25
N THR A 171 -10.63 -6.64 -1.08
CA THR A 171 -11.22 -7.54 -2.06
C THR A 171 -12.67 -7.16 -2.35
N ALA A 172 -13.49 -6.93 -1.32
CA ALA A 172 -14.89 -6.55 -1.48
C ALA A 172 -15.06 -5.18 -2.17
N LEU A 173 -14.23 -4.19 -1.82
CA LEU A 173 -14.22 -2.87 -2.44
C LEU A 173 -13.88 -2.96 -3.94
N ARG A 174 -12.80 -3.67 -4.28
CA ARG A 174 -12.39 -3.86 -5.68
C ARG A 174 -13.43 -4.63 -6.48
N SER A 175 -14.00 -5.72 -5.93
CA SER A 175 -15.11 -6.43 -6.59
C SER A 175 -16.37 -5.59 -6.79
N ALA A 176 -16.60 -4.59 -5.93
CA ALA A 176 -17.71 -3.64 -6.06
C ALA A 176 -17.41 -2.44 -6.98
N GLY A 177 -16.23 -2.42 -7.61
CA GLY A 177 -15.83 -1.37 -8.54
C GLY A 177 -15.30 -0.09 -7.87
N ALA A 178 -14.87 -0.16 -6.59
CA ALA A 178 -14.13 0.95 -5.98
C ALA A 178 -12.79 1.14 -6.72
N THR A 179 -12.41 2.38 -6.97
CA THR A 179 -11.16 2.66 -7.68
C THR A 179 -9.96 2.45 -6.75
N PRO A 180 -8.77 2.16 -7.29
CA PRO A 180 -7.53 2.12 -6.49
C PRO A 180 -7.30 3.45 -5.75
N LYS A 181 -7.59 4.58 -6.42
CA LYS A 181 -7.54 5.93 -5.83
C LYS A 181 -8.40 6.01 -4.55
N ASP A 182 -9.64 5.51 -4.58
CA ASP A 182 -10.53 5.55 -3.42
C ASP A 182 -9.96 4.80 -2.21
N ILE A 183 -9.46 3.57 -2.45
CA ILE A 183 -8.92 2.70 -1.40
C ILE A 183 -7.62 3.29 -0.83
N VAL A 184 -6.71 3.75 -1.69
CA VAL A 184 -5.45 4.39 -1.29
C VAL A 184 -5.74 5.66 -0.51
N ARG A 185 -6.63 6.54 -1.00
CA ARG A 185 -7.03 7.78 -0.30
C ARG A 185 -7.58 7.48 1.09
N GLN A 186 -8.44 6.47 1.22
CA GLN A 186 -8.98 6.07 2.52
C GLN A 186 -7.88 5.59 3.47
N GLY A 187 -7.00 4.71 3.00
CA GLY A 187 -5.86 4.19 3.77
C GLY A 187 -4.90 5.30 4.21
N LEU A 188 -4.54 6.17 3.27
CA LEU A 188 -3.66 7.31 3.48
C LEU A 188 -4.23 8.26 4.53
N LEU A 189 -5.46 8.73 4.34
CA LEU A 189 -6.13 9.63 5.30
C LEU A 189 -6.25 8.99 6.68
N TYR A 190 -6.55 7.69 6.75
CA TYR A 190 -6.57 6.96 8.02
C TYR A 190 -5.18 6.97 8.68
N GLY A 191 -4.13 6.64 7.93
CA GLY A 191 -2.75 6.55 8.41
C GLY A 191 -2.19 7.88 8.91
N VAL A 192 -2.46 8.99 8.20
CA VAL A 192 -1.94 10.32 8.56
C VAL A 192 -2.74 10.99 9.68
N THR A 193 -4.03 10.69 9.85
CA THR A 193 -4.87 11.32 10.88
C THR A 193 -4.84 10.60 12.23
N ARG A 194 -4.48 9.31 12.26
CA ARG A 194 -4.48 8.47 13.48
C ARG A 194 -3.08 8.16 14.02
N THR A 195 -2.13 9.04 13.76
CA THR A 195 -0.78 8.94 14.30
C THR A 195 -0.32 10.29 14.83
N ASN A 196 0.33 10.31 16.00
CA ASN A 196 1.11 11.47 16.45
C ASN A 196 2.59 11.36 16.06
N GLU A 197 2.98 10.25 15.45
CA GLU A 197 4.29 10.05 14.83
C GLU A 197 4.29 10.70 13.43
N GLY A 198 5.46 10.73 12.78
CA GLY A 198 5.57 11.19 11.40
C GLY A 198 4.98 10.22 10.40
N TRP A 199 5.44 10.32 9.15
CA TRP A 199 5.13 9.37 8.10
C TRP A 199 5.55 7.96 8.51
N SER A 200 4.64 7.01 8.27
CA SER A 200 4.89 5.59 8.55
C SER A 200 5.25 4.84 7.29
N SER A 201 5.96 3.72 7.45
CA SER A 201 6.31 2.81 6.36
C SER A 201 5.08 2.39 5.55
N GLY A 202 3.94 2.13 6.20
CA GLY A 202 2.72 1.72 5.50
C GLY A 202 2.14 2.79 4.57
N VAL A 203 2.19 4.07 4.97
CA VAL A 203 1.74 5.17 4.09
C VAL A 203 2.71 5.35 2.92
N ALA A 204 4.02 5.24 3.16
CA ALA A 204 5.01 5.27 2.10
C ALA A 204 4.85 4.09 1.12
N ILE A 205 4.61 2.87 1.61
CA ILE A 205 4.35 1.67 0.78
C ILE A 205 3.09 1.87 -0.07
N LEU A 206 1.97 2.33 0.51
CA LEU A 206 0.78 2.63 -0.27
C LEU A 206 1.05 3.63 -1.39
N THR A 207 1.86 4.65 -1.11
CA THR A 207 2.25 5.65 -2.11
C THR A 207 3.12 5.04 -3.21
N ILE A 208 4.05 4.16 -2.84
CA ILE A 208 4.94 3.50 -3.81
C ILE A 208 4.13 2.63 -4.78
N GLY A 209 3.16 1.84 -4.34
CA GLY A 209 2.36 1.07 -5.31
C GLY A 209 1.28 1.85 -6.00
N ALA A 210 0.84 2.98 -5.44
CA ALA A 210 0.06 3.92 -6.22
C ALA A 210 0.87 4.42 -7.44
N ASN A 211 2.17 4.71 -7.24
CA ASN A 211 3.08 5.08 -8.33
C ASN A 211 3.39 3.92 -9.29
N MET A 212 3.47 2.69 -8.77
CA MET A 212 3.82 1.50 -9.53
C MET A 212 2.59 0.73 -10.03
N TRP A 213 1.38 1.28 -9.89
CA TRP A 213 0.13 0.53 -10.06
C TRP A 213 0.05 -0.21 -11.40
N ASP A 214 0.46 0.45 -12.50
CA ASP A 214 0.42 -0.11 -13.85
C ASP A 214 1.55 -1.13 -14.13
N GLU A 215 2.57 -1.19 -13.27
CA GLU A 215 3.69 -2.14 -13.33
C GLU A 215 3.40 -3.42 -12.53
N VAL A 216 2.41 -3.39 -11.64
CA VAL A 216 1.97 -4.55 -10.85
C VAL A 216 0.99 -5.39 -11.68
N ASP A 217 1.04 -6.71 -11.55
CA ASP A 217 0.01 -7.55 -12.16
C ASP A 217 -1.34 -7.31 -11.48
N SER A 218 -2.42 -7.37 -12.27
CA SER A 218 -3.78 -7.15 -11.78
C SER A 218 -4.22 -8.14 -10.70
N GLU A 219 -3.62 -9.34 -10.70
CA GLU A 219 -3.80 -10.37 -9.67
C GLU A 219 -3.16 -9.95 -8.33
N ASP A 220 -2.04 -9.23 -8.37
CA ASP A 220 -1.29 -8.77 -7.20
C ASP A 220 -1.78 -7.44 -6.62
N HIS A 221 -2.70 -6.74 -7.31
CA HIS A 221 -3.24 -5.45 -6.85
C HIS A 221 -3.85 -5.50 -5.44
N ASN A 222 -4.55 -6.59 -5.08
CA ASN A 222 -5.09 -6.76 -3.73
C ASN A 222 -3.95 -6.88 -2.73
N LEU A 223 -2.98 -7.74 -3.02
CA LEU A 223 -1.82 -7.99 -2.18
C LEU A 223 -1.04 -6.70 -1.92
N PHE A 224 -0.84 -5.89 -2.96
CA PHE A 224 -0.24 -4.56 -2.86
C PHE A 224 -0.96 -3.66 -1.85
N LEU A 225 -2.28 -3.47 -2.03
CA LEU A 225 -3.06 -2.59 -1.15
C LEU A 225 -3.04 -3.09 0.30
N VAL A 226 -3.17 -4.41 0.48
CA VAL A 226 -3.17 -5.04 1.81
C VAL A 226 -1.83 -4.85 2.52
N HIS A 227 -0.71 -4.85 1.80
CA HIS A 227 0.62 -4.57 2.36
C HIS A 227 0.68 -3.23 3.08
N GLY A 228 0.44 -2.14 2.35
CA GLY A 228 0.52 -0.79 2.90
C GLY A 228 -0.54 -0.56 3.98
N LEU A 229 -1.78 -1.03 3.76
CA LEU A 229 -2.87 -0.92 4.73
C LEU A 229 -2.58 -1.71 6.02
N THR A 230 -2.03 -2.91 5.93
CA THR A 230 -1.67 -3.73 7.12
C THR A 230 -0.62 -3.02 7.96
N GLN A 231 0.41 -2.44 7.33
CA GLN A 231 1.42 -1.67 8.05
C GLN A 231 0.85 -0.39 8.68
N ILE A 232 -0.08 0.29 8.00
CA ILE A 232 -0.83 1.42 8.59
C ILE A 232 -1.60 0.97 9.82
N GLY A 233 -2.33 -0.15 9.73
CA GLY A 233 -3.09 -0.71 10.84
C GLY A 233 -2.20 -1.01 12.05
N ARG A 234 -1.08 -1.72 11.84
CA ARG A 234 -0.09 -2.03 12.89
C ARG A 234 0.44 -0.78 13.59
N ARG A 235 0.65 0.32 12.87
CA ARG A 235 1.16 1.58 13.43
C ARG A 235 0.12 2.42 14.15
N THR A 236 -1.13 2.38 13.70
CA THR A 236 -2.22 3.25 14.18
C THR A 236 -3.15 2.57 15.19
N ALA A 237 -3.07 1.25 15.35
CA ALA A 237 -3.86 0.52 16.33
C ALA A 237 -3.64 1.07 17.75
N GLY A 238 -4.75 1.29 18.46
CA GLY A 238 -4.74 1.88 19.81
C GLY A 238 -4.40 3.37 19.88
N ARG A 239 -4.19 4.06 18.74
CA ARG A 239 -3.90 5.51 18.70
C ARG A 239 -5.16 6.33 18.55
N SER A 240 -5.12 7.56 19.06
CA SER A 240 -6.18 8.56 18.88
C SER A 240 -5.91 9.45 17.66
N ASN A 241 -6.95 10.15 17.22
CA ASN A 241 -6.84 11.13 16.14
C ASN A 241 -5.88 12.26 16.55
N ARG A 242 -5.09 12.76 15.59
CA ARG A 242 -4.32 14.01 15.74
C ARG A 242 -5.26 15.13 16.15
N ARG A 243 -4.75 16.04 16.98
CA ARG A 243 -5.49 17.27 17.31
C ARG A 243 -5.76 18.03 16.02
N ARG A 244 -6.98 18.54 15.89
CA ARG A 244 -7.36 19.40 14.77
C ARG A 244 -6.53 20.68 14.82
N GLN A 245 -5.95 21.05 13.69
CA GLN A 245 -5.25 22.32 13.50
C GLN A 245 -5.93 23.13 12.41
N PHE A 246 -5.59 24.41 12.32
CA PHE A 246 -6.13 25.30 11.29
C PHE A 246 -5.02 26.16 10.67
N PRO A 247 -5.14 26.53 9.38
CA PRO A 247 -4.33 27.56 8.76
C PRO A 247 -4.26 28.87 9.57
N LEU A 248 -3.36 29.76 9.18
CA LEU A 248 -3.34 31.12 9.72
C LEU A 248 -4.66 31.86 9.36
N PRO A 249 -5.25 32.61 10.31
CA PRO A 249 -6.50 33.33 10.07
C PRO A 249 -6.30 34.53 9.15
N GLY A 250 -7.41 35.10 8.66
CA GLY A 250 -7.40 36.26 7.75
C GLY A 250 -7.48 35.85 6.29
N MET A 251 -7.44 36.80 5.35
CA MET A 251 -7.31 36.51 3.91
C MET A 251 -5.96 36.95 3.34
N GLU A 252 -5.30 37.90 4.00
CA GLU A 252 -3.96 38.35 3.65
C GLU A 252 -2.92 37.34 4.11
N THR A 253 -1.98 37.00 3.23
CA THR A 253 -0.82 36.17 3.56
C THR A 253 0.46 36.99 3.49
N HIS A 254 1.40 36.66 4.37
CA HIS A 254 2.77 37.15 4.25
C HIS A 254 3.41 36.60 2.97
N ASP A 255 4.46 37.28 2.50
CA ASP A 255 5.26 36.81 1.38
C ASP A 255 5.88 35.43 1.67
N VAL A 256 6.15 34.70 0.60
CA VAL A 256 6.66 33.31 0.67
C VAL A 256 7.96 33.23 1.44
N ASP A 257 8.86 34.21 1.29
CA ASP A 257 10.15 34.21 1.97
C ASP A 257 9.98 34.36 3.49
N THR A 258 9.06 35.22 3.93
CA THR A 258 8.69 35.35 5.34
C THR A 258 8.14 34.04 5.89
N LEU A 259 7.20 33.41 5.18
CA LEU A 259 6.66 32.10 5.59
C LEU A 259 7.75 31.02 5.64
N LYS A 260 8.68 31.01 4.68
CA LYS A 260 9.80 30.06 4.64
C LYS A 260 10.75 30.24 5.82
N ARG A 261 11.09 31.50 6.15
CA ARG A 261 11.90 31.82 7.34
C ARG A 261 11.22 31.38 8.63
N TRP A 262 9.91 31.60 8.76
CA TRP A 262 9.15 31.14 9.94
C TRP A 262 9.08 29.62 10.03
N PHE A 263 8.81 28.94 8.92
CA PHE A 263 8.77 27.48 8.87
C PHE A 263 10.08 26.86 9.34
N ARG A 264 11.20 27.30 8.76
CA ARG A 264 12.56 26.85 9.15
C ARG A 264 12.83 27.12 10.63
N ARG A 265 12.47 28.31 11.13
CA ARG A 265 12.60 28.65 12.55
C ARG A 265 11.80 27.72 13.45
N PHE A 266 10.53 27.44 13.12
CA PHE A 266 9.71 26.54 13.94
C PHE A 266 10.23 25.11 13.93
N VAL A 267 10.72 24.62 12.78
CA VAL A 267 11.33 23.29 12.73
C VAL A 267 12.61 23.22 13.56
N ASP A 268 13.47 24.24 13.50
CA ASP A 268 14.68 24.28 14.32
C ASP A 268 14.35 24.32 15.83
N GLN A 269 13.33 25.10 16.21
CA GLN A 269 12.81 25.19 17.58
C GLN A 269 11.99 23.97 18.01
N ARG A 270 11.81 22.99 17.14
CA ARG A 270 10.96 21.80 17.36
C ARG A 270 9.50 22.15 17.69
N ASP A 271 8.99 23.28 17.19
CA ASP A 271 7.59 23.69 17.30
C ASP A 271 6.75 23.08 16.15
N VAL A 272 6.17 21.92 16.44
CA VAL A 272 5.27 21.20 15.53
C VAL A 272 4.06 22.06 15.13
N THR A 273 3.48 22.82 16.07
CA THR A 273 2.23 23.55 15.80
C THR A 273 2.51 24.72 14.88
N GLY A 274 3.58 25.49 15.14
CA GLY A 274 4.00 26.58 14.27
C GLY A 274 4.28 26.09 12.85
N ALA A 275 5.06 25.01 12.72
CA ALA A 275 5.43 24.46 11.41
C ALA A 275 4.24 23.86 10.64
N GLU A 276 3.36 23.08 11.29
CA GLU A 276 2.14 22.55 10.66
C GLU A 276 1.27 23.67 10.09
N ARG A 277 1.02 24.72 10.87
CA ARG A 277 0.14 25.83 10.45
C ARG A 277 0.67 26.55 9.22
N ILE A 278 1.99 26.63 9.02
CA ILE A 278 2.56 27.22 7.81
C ILE A 278 2.28 26.35 6.58
N LEU A 279 2.58 25.04 6.60
CA LEU A 279 2.30 24.16 5.45
C LEU A 279 0.80 24.10 5.13
N MET A 280 -0.04 24.05 6.17
CA MET A 280 -1.49 24.10 6.00
C MET A 280 -1.94 25.40 5.36
N THR A 281 -1.34 26.55 5.72
CA THR A 281 -1.63 27.84 5.10
C THR A 281 -1.21 27.86 3.64
N LEU A 282 -0.06 27.29 3.29
CA LEU A 282 0.35 27.20 1.88
C LEU A 282 -0.66 26.38 1.05
N SER A 283 -1.08 25.23 1.56
CA SER A 283 -2.07 24.38 0.90
C SER A 283 -3.44 25.04 0.78
N ASP A 284 -3.94 25.64 1.86
CA ASP A 284 -5.25 26.31 1.93
C ASP A 284 -5.35 27.48 0.94
N ARG A 285 -4.23 28.18 0.70
CA ARG A 285 -4.14 29.33 -0.20
C ARG A 285 -3.85 28.97 -1.64
N GLY A 286 -3.74 27.67 -1.95
CA GLY A 286 -3.47 27.19 -3.30
C GLY A 286 -2.07 27.57 -3.80
N TYR A 287 -1.06 27.67 -2.91
CA TYR A 287 0.31 27.84 -3.38
C TYR A 287 0.73 26.64 -4.24
N PRO A 288 1.53 26.85 -5.30
CA PRO A 288 1.98 25.77 -6.16
C PRO A 288 2.70 24.67 -5.38
N LYS A 289 2.56 23.42 -5.83
CA LYS A 289 3.28 22.26 -5.30
C LYS A 289 4.77 22.53 -5.12
N SER A 290 5.42 23.18 -6.09
CA SER A 290 6.84 23.51 -6.05
C SER A 290 7.22 24.40 -4.87
N VAL A 291 6.34 25.30 -4.42
CA VAL A 291 6.58 26.15 -3.24
C VAL A 291 6.50 25.32 -1.96
N ILE A 292 5.47 24.47 -1.82
CA ILE A 292 5.33 23.57 -0.66
C ILE A 292 6.52 22.60 -0.59
N ALA A 293 6.91 22.05 -1.74
CA ALA A 293 8.05 21.17 -1.88
C ALA A 293 9.36 21.85 -1.47
N ASP A 294 9.60 23.09 -1.90
CA ASP A 294 10.79 23.85 -1.51
C ASP A 294 10.89 24.05 0.02
N PHE A 295 9.77 24.26 0.72
CA PHE A 295 9.76 24.33 2.18
C PHE A 295 10.17 22.99 2.81
N ILE A 296 9.55 21.89 2.36
CA ILE A 296 9.83 20.55 2.87
C ILE A 296 11.28 20.16 2.61
N PHE A 297 11.77 20.29 1.38
CA PHE A 297 13.09 19.82 0.98
C PHE A 297 14.23 20.71 1.51
N THR A 298 14.03 22.03 1.56
CA THR A 298 14.99 22.93 2.22
C THR A 298 15.17 22.52 3.68
N THR A 299 14.07 22.31 4.41
CA THR A 299 14.16 21.96 5.82
C THR A 299 14.61 20.53 6.07
N ALA A 300 14.31 19.58 5.17
CA ALA A 300 14.84 18.22 5.23
C ALA A 300 16.37 18.18 5.06
N THR A 301 16.95 19.20 4.41
CA THR A 301 18.38 19.32 4.12
C THR A 301 19.09 20.44 4.91
N ASP A 302 18.39 21.10 5.84
CA ASP A 302 19.02 22.05 6.77
C ASP A 302 19.93 21.34 7.79
N SER A 303 19.58 20.09 8.15
CA SER A 303 20.41 19.19 8.94
C SER A 303 20.98 18.06 8.08
N TYR A 304 22.09 17.48 8.52
CA TYR A 304 22.89 16.57 7.72
C TYR A 304 22.17 15.21 7.70
N PHE A 305 21.93 14.70 6.49
CA PHE A 305 21.36 13.38 6.21
C PHE A 305 20.22 12.94 7.14
N LYS A 306 19.29 13.86 7.42
CA LYS A 306 18.32 13.76 8.52
C LYS A 306 17.53 12.45 8.54
N GLY A 307 17.63 11.74 9.67
CA GLY A 307 17.01 10.42 9.89
C GLY A 307 17.37 9.41 8.82
N ASP A 308 18.65 9.33 8.46
CA ASP A 308 19.20 8.45 7.41
C ASP A 308 18.62 8.73 6.02
N GLY A 309 18.26 9.99 5.76
CA GLY A 309 17.67 10.44 4.50
C GLY A 309 16.15 10.30 4.42
N HIS A 310 15.50 9.66 5.40
CA HIS A 310 14.04 9.47 5.40
C HIS A 310 13.25 10.78 5.42
N ALA A 311 13.77 11.86 6.00
CA ALA A 311 13.06 13.14 5.99
C ALA A 311 12.84 13.64 4.54
N LEU A 312 13.83 13.45 3.67
CA LEU A 312 13.74 13.81 2.25
C LEU A 312 12.86 12.82 1.47
N ASP A 313 13.05 11.51 1.70
CA ASP A 313 12.25 10.47 1.05
C ASP A 313 10.76 10.61 1.38
N PHE A 314 10.41 10.71 2.66
CA PHE A 314 9.02 10.90 3.07
C PHE A 314 8.45 12.25 2.62
N GLY A 315 9.29 13.27 2.47
CA GLY A 315 8.91 14.52 1.83
C GLY A 315 8.46 14.31 0.39
N ASN A 316 9.18 13.51 -0.39
CA ASN A 316 8.75 13.12 -1.74
C ASN A 316 7.47 12.28 -1.70
N LYS A 317 7.41 11.26 -0.84
CA LYS A 317 6.22 10.40 -0.73
C LYS A 317 4.97 11.17 -0.31
N THR A 318 5.13 12.22 0.50
CA THR A 318 4.04 13.16 0.81
C THR A 318 3.49 13.79 -0.46
N LEU A 319 4.36 14.34 -1.30
CA LEU A 319 3.96 15.04 -2.51
C LEU A 319 3.41 14.10 -3.60
N GLU A 320 3.94 12.88 -3.70
CA GLU A 320 3.44 11.85 -4.63
C GLU A 320 2.08 11.33 -4.21
N ALA A 321 1.88 11.08 -2.91
CA ALA A 321 0.58 10.68 -2.38
C ALA A 321 -0.49 11.74 -2.67
N LEU A 322 -0.15 13.03 -2.50
CA LEU A 322 -1.02 14.14 -2.82
C LEU A 322 -1.39 14.19 -4.30
N ASP A 323 -0.41 14.03 -5.19
CA ASP A 323 -0.70 13.99 -6.63
C ASP A 323 -1.64 12.83 -6.98
N PHE A 324 -1.41 11.65 -6.41
CA PHE A 324 -2.23 10.46 -6.71
C PHE A 324 -3.69 10.61 -6.28
N ILE A 325 -3.95 11.36 -5.20
CA ILE A 325 -5.30 11.61 -4.70
C ILE A 325 -5.88 12.96 -5.14
N ASP A 326 -5.29 13.60 -6.16
CA ASP A 326 -5.71 14.92 -6.66
C ASP A 326 -5.77 15.99 -5.56
N TRP A 327 -4.84 15.93 -4.61
CA TRP A 327 -4.71 16.83 -3.47
C TRP A 327 -5.93 16.84 -2.52
N GLU A 328 -6.81 15.85 -2.62
CA GLU A 328 -7.95 15.69 -1.72
C GLU A 328 -7.49 15.42 -0.28
N GLY A 329 -7.84 16.33 0.64
CA GLY A 329 -7.41 16.22 2.03
C GLY A 329 -5.96 16.64 2.28
N ALA A 330 -5.36 17.44 1.38
CA ALA A 330 -3.95 17.84 1.45
C ALA A 330 -3.50 18.40 2.80
N VAL A 331 -4.38 19.17 3.45
CA VAL A 331 -4.15 19.72 4.79
C VAL A 331 -3.81 18.63 5.81
N GLU A 332 -4.45 17.47 5.78
CA GLU A 332 -4.17 16.38 6.73
C GLU A 332 -2.93 15.57 6.34
N VAL A 333 -2.69 15.40 5.04
CA VAL A 333 -1.55 14.63 4.50
C VAL A 333 -0.21 15.35 4.69
N LEU A 334 -0.20 16.69 4.63
CA LEU A 334 1.01 17.50 4.82
C LEU A 334 1.48 17.57 6.28
N ARG A 335 0.61 17.32 7.26
CA ARG A 335 0.95 17.55 8.67
C ARG A 335 1.98 16.57 9.22
N PRO A 336 1.92 15.25 8.97
CA PRO A 336 2.89 14.33 9.54
C PRO A 336 4.33 14.58 9.11
N ILE A 337 4.57 15.11 7.90
CA ILE A 337 5.95 15.36 7.43
C ILE A 337 6.69 16.36 8.35
N VAL A 338 5.96 17.25 9.02
CA VAL A 338 6.54 18.18 10.00
C VAL A 338 7.18 17.43 11.18
N ILE A 339 6.60 16.30 11.59
CA ILE A 339 7.18 15.48 12.66
C ILE A 339 8.51 14.89 12.21
N ASP A 340 8.60 14.35 10.99
CA ASP A 340 9.85 13.83 10.44
C ASP A 340 10.92 14.92 10.31
N LEU A 341 10.51 16.12 9.88
CA LEU A 341 11.40 17.28 9.78
C LEU A 341 11.89 17.78 11.15
N ILE A 342 11.21 17.46 12.25
CA ILE A 342 11.56 17.94 13.60
C ILE A 342 12.29 16.89 14.43
N VAL A 343 11.75 15.66 14.46
CA VAL A 343 12.11 14.66 15.47
C VAL A 343 13.30 13.81 15.06
N ARG A 344 13.47 13.55 13.76
CA ARG A 344 14.53 12.67 13.25
C ARG A 344 15.93 13.16 13.59
N ASP A 345 16.82 12.19 13.76
CA ASP A 345 18.22 12.40 14.11
C ASP A 345 18.92 13.31 13.09
N ARG A 346 19.74 14.22 13.63
CA ARG A 346 20.57 15.16 12.88
C ARG A 346 21.98 14.58 12.83
N HIS A 347 22.48 14.17 11.66
CA HIS A 347 23.73 13.40 11.61
C HIS A 347 24.97 14.21 12.01
N GLU A 348 24.91 15.54 11.94
CA GLU A 348 25.94 16.44 12.48
C GLU A 348 26.18 16.25 14.00
N GLU A 349 25.21 15.67 14.72
CA GLU A 349 25.32 15.35 16.16
C GLU A 349 25.97 13.98 16.41
N THR A 350 26.24 13.20 15.37
CA THR A 350 26.76 11.82 15.47
C THR A 350 28.28 11.77 15.29
N ALA A 351 28.92 10.81 15.96
CA ALA A 351 30.36 10.58 15.81
C ALA A 351 30.76 10.16 14.38
N LEU A 352 29.84 9.52 13.64
CA LEU A 352 30.09 9.03 12.28
C LEU A 352 30.39 10.16 11.29
N TRP A 353 29.83 11.36 11.50
CA TRP A 353 29.99 12.50 10.61
C TRP A 353 31.02 13.53 11.09
N ALA A 354 31.66 13.32 12.24
CA ALA A 354 32.55 14.32 12.84
C ALA A 354 33.66 14.80 11.89
N GLU A 355 34.22 13.92 11.06
CA GLU A 355 35.26 14.26 10.08
C GLU A 355 34.73 15.01 8.84
N SER A 356 33.46 14.79 8.48
CA SER A 356 32.84 15.39 7.30
C SER A 356 32.26 16.76 7.59
N VAL A 357 31.86 17.05 8.83
CA VAL A 357 31.21 18.31 9.22
C VAL A 357 32.03 19.56 8.85
N PRO A 358 33.32 19.70 9.24
CA PRO A 358 34.08 20.90 8.92
C PRO A 358 34.26 21.11 7.40
N MET A 359 34.36 20.01 6.65
CA MET A 359 34.46 20.04 5.20
C MET A 359 33.15 20.50 4.55
N LEU A 360 32.01 20.04 5.05
CA LEU A 360 30.69 20.46 4.57
C LEU A 360 30.41 21.93 4.92
N GLU A 361 30.77 22.38 6.12
CA GLU A 361 30.62 23.78 6.53
C GLU A 361 31.39 24.73 5.60
N ASP A 362 32.61 24.36 5.21
CA ASP A 362 33.43 25.11 4.25
C ASP A 362 32.77 25.20 2.85
N VAL A 363 32.19 24.10 2.35
CA VAL A 363 31.42 24.08 1.09
C VAL A 363 30.16 24.94 1.22
N PHE A 364 29.43 24.82 2.33
CA PHE A 364 28.16 25.51 2.54
C PHE A 364 28.32 27.02 2.73
N ALA A 365 29.47 27.49 3.21
CA ALA A 365 29.81 28.91 3.29
C ALA A 365 29.87 29.58 1.90
N ARG A 366 30.14 28.82 0.83
CA ARG A 366 30.21 29.29 -0.56
C ARG A 366 29.10 28.74 -1.46
N LEU A 367 28.03 28.21 -0.88
CA LEU A 367 26.95 27.57 -1.63
C LEU A 367 26.23 28.51 -2.61
N ASP A 368 26.16 29.81 -2.31
CA ASP A 368 25.60 30.82 -3.21
C ASP A 368 26.39 30.93 -4.51
N GLU A 369 27.72 30.88 -4.42
CA GLU A 369 28.61 30.91 -5.60
C GLU A 369 28.47 29.63 -6.41
N VAL A 370 28.43 28.47 -5.76
CA VAL A 370 28.24 27.17 -6.41
C VAL A 370 26.91 27.15 -7.17
N TRP A 371 25.83 27.63 -6.54
CA TRP A 371 24.52 27.73 -7.19
C TRP A 371 24.54 28.70 -8.37
N ALA A 372 25.12 29.89 -8.20
CA ALA A 372 25.21 30.87 -9.27
C ALA A 372 26.00 30.33 -10.47
N ASP A 373 27.15 29.69 -10.24
CA ASP A 373 27.94 29.03 -11.29
C ASP A 373 27.13 27.93 -11.99
N ASN A 374 26.42 27.10 -11.22
CA ASN A 374 25.59 26.01 -11.75
C ASN A 374 24.48 26.51 -12.67
N GLN A 375 23.84 27.62 -12.31
CA GLN A 375 22.77 28.22 -13.12
C GLN A 375 23.30 28.90 -14.39
N ASN A 376 24.50 29.49 -14.32
CA ASN A 376 25.08 30.28 -15.41
C ASN A 376 25.88 29.46 -16.44
N ARG A 377 26.18 28.20 -16.13
CA ARG A 377 26.97 27.31 -16.99
C ARG A 377 26.17 26.08 -17.37
N ARG A 378 26.68 25.33 -18.34
CA ARG A 378 26.09 24.07 -18.82
C ARG A 378 27.20 23.09 -19.17
N ALA A 379 27.18 21.93 -18.54
CA ALA A 379 28.07 20.82 -18.82
C ALA A 379 27.29 19.50 -18.78
N GLY A 380 27.72 18.52 -19.58
CA GLY A 380 27.23 17.15 -19.50
C GLY A 380 27.96 16.34 -18.42
N LEU A 381 27.43 15.17 -18.08
CA LEU A 381 28.04 14.24 -17.14
C LEU A 381 28.05 12.82 -17.71
N ASP A 382 29.20 12.15 -17.66
CA ASP A 382 29.24 10.70 -17.77
C ASP A 382 28.79 10.11 -16.43
N ILE A 383 27.57 9.59 -16.40
CA ILE A 383 26.91 9.05 -15.22
C ILE A 383 27.72 7.89 -14.62
N SER A 384 28.25 7.00 -15.46
CA SER A 384 28.97 5.81 -15.03
C SER A 384 30.33 6.17 -14.43
N ALA A 385 31.10 7.03 -15.13
CA ALA A 385 32.39 7.50 -14.63
C ALA A 385 32.24 8.31 -13.32
N PHE A 386 31.20 9.14 -13.22
CA PHE A 386 30.96 9.92 -12.01
C PHE A 386 30.44 9.05 -10.86
N ALA A 387 29.64 8.01 -11.12
CA ALA A 387 29.26 7.04 -10.10
C ALA A 387 30.50 6.34 -9.50
N GLN A 388 31.49 5.98 -10.31
CA GLN A 388 32.76 5.45 -9.79
C GLN A 388 33.52 6.47 -8.95
N THR A 389 33.48 7.75 -9.33
CA THR A 389 34.06 8.84 -8.52
C THR A 389 33.39 8.89 -7.14
N LEU A 390 32.06 8.84 -7.08
CA LEU A 390 31.29 8.81 -5.82
C LEU A 390 31.61 7.57 -4.97
N LEU A 391 31.90 6.43 -5.58
CA LEU A 391 32.30 5.20 -4.89
C LEU A 391 33.74 5.23 -4.34
N GLY A 392 34.52 6.28 -4.64
CA GLY A 392 35.91 6.41 -4.23
C GLY A 392 36.12 6.47 -2.71
N GLU A 393 37.33 6.11 -2.27
CA GLU A 393 37.70 6.04 -0.85
C GLU A 393 38.04 7.42 -0.24
N ASP A 394 38.57 8.35 -1.06
CA ASP A 394 38.95 9.69 -0.61
C ASP A 394 37.73 10.62 -0.52
N LEU A 395 37.22 10.81 0.70
CA LEU A 395 36.09 11.67 0.99
C LEU A 395 36.27 13.11 0.50
N ARG A 396 37.47 13.70 0.66
CA ARG A 396 37.72 15.09 0.25
C ARG A 396 37.72 15.21 -1.27
N GLY A 397 38.33 14.25 -1.96
CA GLY A 397 38.29 14.13 -3.41
C GLY A 397 36.87 14.01 -3.93
N VAL A 398 36.04 13.15 -3.32
CA VAL A 398 34.62 12.99 -3.68
C VAL A 398 33.85 14.30 -3.56
N VAL A 399 33.94 14.99 -2.42
CA VAL A 399 33.22 16.26 -2.20
C VAL A 399 33.70 17.36 -3.14
N SER A 400 35.01 17.44 -3.37
CA SER A 400 35.59 18.40 -4.32
C SER A 400 35.13 18.14 -5.76
N ALA A 401 35.04 16.87 -6.16
CA ALA A 401 34.54 16.50 -7.48
C ALA A 401 33.07 16.87 -7.68
N VAL A 402 32.22 16.68 -6.65
CA VAL A 402 30.82 17.13 -6.65
C VAL A 402 30.73 18.65 -6.81
N GLU A 403 31.46 19.42 -6.00
CA GLU A 403 31.48 20.88 -6.11
C GLU A 403 31.92 21.33 -7.50
N ALA A 404 32.99 20.74 -8.04
CA ALA A 404 33.51 21.06 -9.36
C ALA A 404 32.46 20.82 -10.47
N ARG A 405 31.80 19.65 -10.48
CA ARG A 405 30.74 19.36 -11.47
C ARG A 405 29.55 20.32 -11.34
N LEU A 406 29.13 20.65 -10.12
CA LEU A 406 28.10 21.66 -9.91
C LEU A 406 28.52 23.02 -10.50
N ARG A 407 29.74 23.48 -10.22
CA ARG A 407 30.29 24.74 -10.74
C ARG A 407 30.55 24.73 -12.25
N GLU A 408 30.63 23.58 -12.89
CA GLU A 408 30.69 23.48 -14.35
C GLU A 408 29.31 23.59 -15.01
N GLY A 409 28.23 23.59 -14.22
CA GLY A 409 26.86 23.65 -14.73
C GLY A 409 26.29 22.28 -15.11
N VAL A 410 26.82 21.19 -14.52
CA VAL A 410 26.18 19.88 -14.60
C VAL A 410 24.82 19.93 -13.89
N SER A 411 23.80 19.32 -14.48
CA SER A 411 22.47 19.31 -13.87
C SER A 411 22.49 18.57 -12.53
N CYS A 412 21.79 19.11 -11.53
CA CYS A 412 21.67 18.47 -10.22
C CYS A 412 21.05 17.07 -10.36
N THR A 413 20.12 16.90 -11.30
CA THR A 413 19.47 15.63 -11.62
C THR A 413 20.45 14.58 -12.16
N ASP A 414 21.44 14.96 -12.98
CA ASP A 414 22.46 14.02 -13.45
C ASP A 414 23.40 13.57 -12.31
N ILE A 415 23.75 14.48 -11.40
CA ILE A 415 24.52 14.14 -10.21
C ILE A 415 23.72 13.17 -9.31
N CYS A 416 22.43 13.43 -9.10
CA CYS A 416 21.57 12.52 -8.34
C CYS A 416 21.43 11.16 -9.05
N ARG A 417 21.30 11.13 -10.38
CA ARG A 417 21.26 9.87 -11.14
C ARG A 417 22.54 9.06 -10.97
N ALA A 418 23.71 9.70 -11.06
CA ALA A 418 24.99 9.05 -10.80
C ALA A 418 25.10 8.52 -9.37
N MET A 419 24.54 9.24 -8.39
CA MET A 419 24.47 8.80 -7.00
C MET A 419 23.51 7.61 -6.82
N THR A 420 22.35 7.62 -7.48
CA THR A 420 21.41 6.48 -7.47
C THR A 420 22.05 5.26 -8.12
N TYR A 421 22.80 5.44 -9.20
CA TYR A 421 23.56 4.37 -9.83
C TYR A 421 24.67 3.83 -8.91
N ALA A 422 25.40 4.70 -8.21
CA ALA A 422 26.36 4.28 -7.17
C ALA A 422 25.67 3.50 -6.04
N GLY A 423 24.47 3.89 -5.63
CA GLY A 423 23.62 3.14 -4.70
C GLY A 423 23.28 1.75 -5.22
N ALA A 424 22.85 1.62 -6.48
CA ALA A 424 22.58 0.33 -7.11
C ALA A 424 23.83 -0.56 -7.17
N ILE A 425 24.99 -0.02 -7.53
CA ILE A 425 26.27 -0.76 -7.53
C ILE A 425 26.59 -1.29 -6.12
N ARG A 426 26.41 -0.46 -5.08
CA ARG A 426 26.64 -0.90 -3.70
C ARG A 426 25.70 -2.03 -3.30
N THR A 427 24.43 -1.91 -3.62
CA THR A 427 23.43 -2.94 -3.35
C THR A 427 23.78 -4.24 -4.09
N ALA A 428 24.07 -4.18 -5.39
CA ALA A 428 24.47 -5.34 -6.20
C ALA A 428 25.78 -6.01 -5.72
N ARG A 429 26.68 -5.24 -5.09
CA ARG A 429 27.93 -5.75 -4.49
C ARG A 429 27.81 -6.05 -2.99
N PHE A 430 26.63 -5.93 -2.39
CA PHE A 430 26.45 -6.15 -0.96
C PHE A 430 26.48 -7.64 -0.63
N HIS A 431 27.32 -8.01 0.34
CA HIS A 431 27.56 -9.40 0.69
C HIS A 431 26.51 -9.91 1.68
N LEU A 432 25.92 -11.08 1.43
CA LEU A 432 24.83 -11.64 2.24
C LEU A 432 25.20 -11.88 3.72
N LYS A 433 26.49 -12.03 4.01
CA LYS A 433 27.04 -12.18 5.37
C LYS A 433 27.01 -10.89 6.21
N ASN A 434 26.79 -9.72 5.60
CA ASN A 434 26.69 -8.45 6.32
C ASN A 434 25.27 -8.28 6.89
N GLU A 435 24.83 -9.24 7.70
CA GLU A 435 23.51 -9.24 8.32
C GLU A 435 23.34 -8.00 9.20
N GLY A 436 22.25 -7.25 9.00
CA GLY A 436 21.92 -6.02 9.75
C GLY A 436 22.16 -4.70 9.02
N ASP A 437 23.06 -4.65 8.03
CA ASP A 437 23.45 -3.39 7.37
C ASP A 437 22.76 -3.15 6.01
N TRP A 438 21.82 -4.01 5.61
CA TRP A 438 21.03 -3.85 4.37
C TRP A 438 20.31 -2.50 4.30
N HIS A 439 19.86 -1.98 5.44
CA HIS A 439 19.23 -0.68 5.52
C HIS A 439 20.16 0.46 5.07
N ALA A 440 21.47 0.37 5.33
CA ALA A 440 22.40 1.43 4.96
C ALA A 440 22.56 1.58 3.44
N VAL A 441 22.68 0.46 2.71
CA VAL A 441 22.74 0.49 1.24
C VAL A 441 21.40 0.90 0.63
N ALA A 442 20.28 0.47 1.24
CA ALA A 442 18.96 0.87 0.77
C ALA A 442 18.65 2.34 1.03
N ASN A 443 19.06 2.88 2.18
CA ASN A 443 18.92 4.29 2.53
C ASN A 443 19.63 5.19 1.51
N LEU A 444 20.87 4.85 1.12
CA LEU A 444 21.54 5.60 0.05
C LEU A 444 20.74 5.55 -1.25
N TYR A 445 20.29 4.36 -1.62
CA TYR A 445 19.64 4.14 -2.90
C TYR A 445 18.30 4.87 -3.01
N SER A 446 17.46 4.78 -1.97
CA SER A 446 16.19 5.49 -1.88
C SER A 446 16.39 7.00 -1.71
N TYR A 447 17.35 7.45 -0.88
CA TYR A 447 17.67 8.86 -0.71
C TYR A 447 18.12 9.52 -2.02
N ALA A 448 19.00 8.88 -2.78
CA ALA A 448 19.49 9.41 -4.04
C ALA A 448 18.35 9.53 -5.08
N HIS A 449 17.46 8.53 -5.12
CA HIS A 449 16.24 8.59 -5.92
C HIS A 449 15.29 9.72 -5.47
N ALA A 450 15.04 9.84 -4.17
CA ALA A 450 14.23 10.91 -3.60
C ALA A 450 14.82 12.30 -3.93
N LEU A 451 16.13 12.46 -3.84
CA LEU A 451 16.81 13.71 -4.18
C LEU A 451 16.70 14.03 -5.67
N TYR A 452 16.85 13.03 -6.54
CA TYR A 452 16.59 13.17 -7.99
C TYR A 452 15.18 13.72 -8.24
N ARG A 453 14.16 13.20 -7.55
CA ARG A 453 12.77 13.65 -7.68
C ARG A 453 12.56 15.05 -7.09
N ALA A 454 13.19 15.35 -5.96
CA ALA A 454 13.12 16.67 -5.34
C ALA A 454 13.62 17.78 -6.28
N PHE A 455 14.72 17.57 -7.00
CA PHE A 455 15.24 18.53 -7.97
C PHE A 455 14.35 18.73 -9.20
N HIS A 456 13.50 17.77 -9.57
CA HIS A 456 12.50 17.95 -10.62
C HIS A 456 11.31 18.82 -10.17
N ILE A 457 11.01 18.82 -8.87
CA ILE A 457 9.83 19.51 -8.32
C ILE A 457 10.19 20.93 -7.87
N ALA A 458 11.30 21.08 -7.14
CA ALA A 458 11.68 22.34 -6.49
C ALA A 458 13.21 22.49 -6.42
N PRO A 459 13.89 22.70 -7.56
CA PRO A 459 15.33 22.96 -7.56
C PRO A 459 15.62 24.29 -6.84
N SER A 460 16.51 24.27 -5.86
CA SER A 460 16.90 25.46 -5.12
C SER A 460 18.34 25.40 -4.62
N ARG A 461 18.89 26.58 -4.32
CA ARG A 461 20.21 26.75 -3.71
C ARG A 461 20.36 25.93 -2.43
N ASP A 462 19.34 25.92 -1.58
CA ASP A 462 19.37 25.20 -0.31
C ASP A 462 19.35 23.67 -0.52
N LEU A 463 18.64 23.19 -1.54
CA LEU A 463 18.57 21.76 -1.87
C LEU A 463 19.92 21.17 -2.32
N LEU A 464 20.86 21.99 -2.79
CA LEU A 464 22.23 21.55 -3.10
C LEU A 464 22.91 20.83 -1.93
N ARG A 465 22.59 21.18 -0.68
CA ARG A 465 23.12 20.49 0.52
C ARG A 465 22.85 19.00 0.47
N GLY A 466 21.68 18.60 -0.03
CA GLY A 466 21.28 17.21 -0.16
C GLY A 466 22.25 16.39 -1.02
N ILE A 467 22.83 16.99 -2.07
CA ILE A 467 23.82 16.32 -2.92
C ILE A 467 25.08 16.00 -2.10
N PHE A 468 25.57 16.97 -1.33
CA PHE A 468 26.74 16.78 -0.50
C PHE A 468 26.50 15.78 0.64
N HIS A 469 25.31 15.79 1.28
CA HIS A 469 24.94 14.79 2.27
C HIS A 469 24.99 13.38 1.66
N GLY A 470 24.38 13.19 0.49
CA GLY A 470 24.39 11.89 -0.19
C GLY A 470 25.79 11.44 -0.60
N ALA A 471 26.65 12.36 -1.04
CA ALA A 471 28.04 12.07 -1.40
C ALA A 471 28.90 11.66 -0.19
N VAL A 472 28.72 12.33 0.95
CA VAL A 472 29.36 11.93 2.21
C VAL A 472 28.86 10.57 2.67
N TYR A 473 27.55 10.36 2.72
CA TYR A 473 26.98 9.08 3.16
C TYR A 473 27.41 7.91 2.27
N THR A 474 27.43 8.14 0.96
CA THR A 474 28.02 7.25 -0.05
C THR A 474 29.41 6.80 0.39
N ASN A 475 30.33 7.74 0.67
CA ASN A 475 31.68 7.37 1.10
C ASN A 475 31.73 6.70 2.48
N LEU A 476 30.90 7.12 3.45
CA LEU A 476 30.88 6.56 4.80
C LEU A 476 30.56 5.06 4.81
N ILE A 477 29.66 4.62 3.93
CA ILE A 477 29.24 3.22 3.84
C ILE A 477 30.13 2.36 2.91
N ARG A 478 31.29 2.87 2.45
CA ARG A 478 32.20 2.16 1.53
C ARG A 478 32.64 0.78 2.02
N TRP A 479 32.75 0.60 3.34
CA TRP A 479 33.19 -0.64 3.97
C TRP A 479 32.21 -1.81 3.78
N LEU A 480 30.94 -1.52 3.48
CA LEU A 480 29.89 -2.53 3.33
C LEU A 480 30.06 -3.44 2.10
N ASN A 481 30.94 -3.08 1.17
CA ASN A 481 31.32 -3.91 0.03
C ASN A 481 32.70 -4.56 0.20
N MET A 482 33.17 -4.78 1.44
CA MET A 482 34.44 -5.47 1.72
C MET A 482 34.24 -6.70 2.62
N PRO A 483 34.30 -7.94 2.09
CA PRO A 483 34.51 -8.28 0.67
C PRO A 483 33.27 -7.98 -0.19
N ALA A 484 33.49 -7.64 -1.46
CA ALA A 484 32.42 -7.38 -2.41
C ALA A 484 31.74 -8.70 -2.83
N ALA A 485 30.40 -8.70 -2.89
CA ALA A 485 29.68 -9.78 -3.53
C ALA A 485 30.01 -9.83 -5.03
N ARG A 486 29.98 -11.03 -5.59
CA ARG A 486 30.11 -11.23 -7.03
C ARG A 486 28.87 -10.68 -7.72
N VAL A 487 29.07 -9.97 -8.83
CA VAL A 487 28.01 -9.55 -9.75
C VAL A 487 28.21 -10.32 -11.07
N PRO A 488 27.16 -10.88 -11.68
CA PRO A 488 27.25 -11.50 -13.00
C PRO A 488 27.87 -10.58 -14.03
N ARG A 489 28.74 -11.11 -14.91
CA ARG A 489 29.27 -10.35 -16.04
C ARG A 489 28.25 -10.29 -17.17
N PRO A 490 28.28 -9.26 -18.05
CA PRO A 490 27.46 -9.25 -19.25
C PRO A 490 27.62 -10.56 -20.05
N GLY A 491 26.50 -11.20 -20.40
CA GLY A 491 26.47 -12.48 -21.10
C GLY A 491 26.65 -13.75 -20.24
N GLU A 492 26.95 -13.63 -18.94
CA GLU A 492 26.85 -14.78 -18.02
C GLU A 492 25.38 -15.14 -17.78
N GLY A 493 25.07 -16.44 -17.71
CA GLY A 493 23.73 -16.95 -17.41
C GLY A 493 23.77 -18.16 -16.49
N THR A 494 22.63 -18.78 -16.23
CA THR A 494 22.54 -19.91 -15.29
C THR A 494 23.17 -21.19 -15.85
N GLY A 495 23.35 -21.27 -17.17
CA GLY A 495 23.78 -22.47 -17.88
C GLY A 495 22.65 -23.49 -18.08
N GLU A 496 21.45 -23.23 -17.56
CA GLU A 496 20.25 -24.03 -17.82
C GLU A 496 19.67 -23.69 -19.21
N ARG A 497 18.97 -24.65 -19.85
CA ARG A 497 18.23 -24.41 -21.10
C ARG A 497 16.77 -24.14 -20.80
N TYR A 498 16.27 -22.98 -21.20
CA TYR A 498 14.87 -22.60 -21.07
C TYR A 498 14.12 -22.71 -22.39
N LYS A 499 12.87 -23.16 -22.35
CA LYS A 499 11.97 -23.26 -23.52
C LYS A 499 11.44 -21.89 -23.97
N GLY A 500 11.49 -20.89 -23.09
CA GLY A 500 11.05 -19.52 -23.36
C GLY A 500 11.08 -18.66 -22.09
N PRO A 501 10.77 -17.36 -22.20
CA PRO A 501 10.86 -16.41 -21.10
C PRO A 501 9.96 -16.76 -19.91
N GLY A 502 8.78 -17.35 -20.13
CA GLY A 502 7.90 -17.77 -19.04
C GLY A 502 8.56 -18.78 -18.09
N GLN A 503 9.25 -19.79 -18.64
CA GLN A 503 9.98 -20.77 -17.81
C GLN A 503 11.14 -20.13 -17.04
N MET A 504 11.78 -19.09 -17.59
CA MET A 504 12.78 -18.33 -16.86
C MET A 504 12.12 -17.63 -15.66
N LEU A 505 10.98 -16.96 -15.86
CA LEU A 505 10.30 -16.25 -14.77
C LEU A 505 9.78 -17.20 -13.69
N ASP A 506 9.28 -18.39 -14.05
CA ASP A 506 8.94 -19.45 -13.08
C ASP A 506 10.18 -19.85 -12.27
N ARG A 507 11.31 -20.05 -12.95
CA ARG A 507 12.58 -20.40 -12.31
C ARG A 507 13.12 -19.30 -11.40
N LEU A 508 12.89 -18.04 -11.74
CA LEU A 508 13.25 -16.88 -10.91
C LEU A 508 12.51 -16.92 -9.57
N GLN A 509 11.21 -17.26 -9.61
CA GLN A 509 10.39 -17.40 -8.40
C GLN A 509 10.90 -18.55 -7.52
N GLU A 510 11.26 -19.69 -8.11
CA GLU A 510 11.87 -20.80 -7.39
C GLU A 510 13.20 -20.39 -6.72
N PHE A 511 14.07 -19.67 -7.44
CA PHE A 511 15.31 -19.16 -6.85
C PHE A 511 15.04 -18.23 -5.67
N ALA A 512 14.02 -17.37 -5.77
CA ALA A 512 13.62 -16.53 -4.67
C ALA A 512 13.09 -17.32 -3.46
N ASP A 513 12.30 -18.38 -3.65
CA ASP A 513 11.77 -19.20 -2.54
C ASP A 513 12.88 -19.89 -1.73
N PHE A 514 14.01 -20.20 -2.36
CA PHE A 514 15.19 -20.80 -1.73
C PHE A 514 16.32 -19.80 -1.42
N GLN A 515 16.07 -18.49 -1.56
CA GLN A 515 17.08 -17.43 -1.38
C GLN A 515 18.38 -17.66 -2.17
N LYS A 516 18.25 -18.21 -3.39
CA LYS A 516 19.37 -18.42 -4.33
C LYS A 516 19.68 -17.11 -5.07
N VAL A 517 20.22 -16.16 -4.30
CA VAL A 517 20.41 -14.76 -4.73
C VAL A 517 21.26 -14.63 -6.00
N TYR A 518 22.42 -15.30 -6.04
CA TYR A 518 23.32 -15.16 -7.18
C TYR A 518 22.79 -15.84 -8.44
N GLU A 519 22.09 -16.95 -8.29
CA GLU A 519 21.41 -17.65 -9.38
C GLU A 519 20.24 -16.83 -9.93
N ALA A 520 19.48 -16.16 -9.06
CA ALA A 520 18.46 -15.20 -9.47
C ALA A 520 19.07 -14.04 -10.27
N GLU A 521 20.19 -13.48 -9.81
CA GLU A 521 20.92 -12.44 -10.55
C GLU A 521 21.44 -12.94 -11.91
N LEU A 522 21.99 -14.16 -11.99
CA LEU A 522 22.42 -14.77 -13.25
C LEU A 522 21.27 -14.91 -14.23
N LEU A 523 20.11 -15.33 -13.74
CA LEU A 523 18.91 -15.51 -14.56
C LEU A 523 18.37 -14.17 -15.06
N VAL A 524 18.32 -13.14 -14.22
CA VAL A 524 17.94 -11.78 -14.63
C VAL A 524 18.94 -11.22 -15.64
N ASN A 525 20.24 -11.43 -15.41
CA ASN A 525 21.29 -11.04 -16.34
C ASN A 525 21.13 -11.69 -17.72
N GLN A 526 20.84 -13.00 -17.74
CA GLN A 526 20.55 -13.75 -18.97
C GLN A 526 19.26 -13.25 -19.63
N TYR A 527 18.20 -13.01 -18.86
CA TYR A 527 16.91 -12.54 -19.37
C TYR A 527 17.05 -11.21 -20.12
N LEU A 528 17.83 -10.28 -19.56
CA LEU A 528 18.13 -9.00 -20.17
C LEU A 528 19.01 -9.14 -21.42
N ALA A 529 20.05 -9.99 -21.36
CA ALA A 529 20.96 -10.21 -22.48
C ALA A 529 20.26 -10.87 -23.69
N GLU A 530 19.23 -11.69 -23.45
CA GLU A 530 18.41 -12.30 -24.49
C GLU A 530 17.35 -11.34 -25.07
N GLY A 531 17.23 -10.12 -24.53
CA GLY A 531 16.33 -9.08 -25.05
C GLY A 531 14.84 -9.36 -24.82
N HIS A 532 14.50 -10.12 -23.78
CA HIS A 532 13.11 -10.42 -23.44
C HIS A 532 12.39 -9.18 -22.89
N ASP A 533 11.05 -9.22 -22.91
CA ASP A 533 10.19 -8.12 -22.49
C ASP A 533 10.32 -7.83 -20.99
N ILE A 534 10.81 -6.63 -20.68
CA ILE A 534 11.06 -6.18 -19.32
C ILE A 534 9.80 -6.11 -18.45
N SER A 535 8.61 -5.90 -19.04
CA SER A 535 7.36 -5.76 -18.29
C SER A 535 7.02 -7.05 -17.52
N TRP A 536 7.30 -8.21 -18.11
CA TRP A 536 7.08 -9.50 -17.45
C TRP A 536 8.08 -9.72 -16.32
N LEU A 537 9.35 -9.37 -16.51
CA LEU A 537 10.35 -9.44 -15.45
C LEU A 537 9.98 -8.52 -14.27
N ARG A 538 9.49 -7.30 -14.54
CA ARG A 538 9.03 -6.38 -13.48
C ARG A 538 7.85 -6.95 -12.70
N ARG A 539 6.85 -7.50 -13.39
CA ARG A 539 5.72 -8.17 -12.73
C ARG A 539 6.19 -9.32 -11.84
N THR A 540 7.10 -10.16 -12.34
CA THR A 540 7.63 -11.29 -11.55
C THR A 540 8.43 -10.83 -10.33
N LEU A 541 9.32 -9.82 -10.48
CA LEU A 541 10.06 -9.28 -9.33
C LEU A 541 9.13 -8.61 -8.31
N THR A 542 8.09 -7.93 -8.78
CA THR A 542 7.06 -7.34 -7.92
C THR A 542 6.25 -8.41 -7.18
N HIS A 543 5.84 -9.48 -7.87
CA HIS A 543 5.17 -10.62 -7.25
C HIS A 543 6.03 -11.29 -6.18
N ILE A 544 7.33 -11.51 -6.48
CA ILE A 544 8.31 -12.05 -5.52
C ILE A 544 8.41 -11.17 -4.27
N LEU A 545 8.36 -9.85 -4.40
CA LEU A 545 8.33 -8.94 -3.27
C LEU A 545 7.01 -9.05 -2.49
N LEU A 546 5.86 -9.04 -3.19
CA LEU A 546 4.55 -8.95 -2.57
C LEU A 546 4.11 -10.22 -1.86
N ARG A 547 4.60 -11.40 -2.27
CA ARG A 547 4.30 -12.67 -1.58
C ARG A 547 4.98 -12.82 -0.22
N GLU A 548 5.95 -11.96 0.08
CA GLU A 548 6.65 -11.85 1.34
C GLU A 548 6.03 -10.72 2.19
N ASP A 549 6.07 -10.76 3.53
CA ASP A 549 5.71 -9.64 4.45
C ASP A 549 6.74 -8.48 4.34
N ALA A 550 6.90 -7.94 3.14
CA ALA A 550 7.98 -7.05 2.75
C ALA A 550 8.02 -5.74 3.56
N GLU A 551 9.25 -5.28 3.84
CA GLU A 551 9.51 -4.02 4.51
C GLU A 551 9.69 -2.87 3.50
N LEU A 552 9.62 -1.63 3.98
CA LEU A 552 9.61 -0.41 3.15
C LEU A 552 10.75 -0.33 2.12
N HIS A 553 11.98 -0.66 2.51
CA HIS A 553 13.14 -0.52 1.63
C HIS A 553 13.13 -1.53 0.49
N MET A 554 12.47 -2.69 0.64
CA MET A 554 12.22 -3.58 -0.50
C MET A 554 11.42 -2.87 -1.58
N PHE A 555 10.35 -2.15 -1.18
CA PHE A 555 9.53 -1.36 -2.11
C PHE A 555 10.31 -0.18 -2.71
N GLN A 556 11.08 0.55 -1.88
CA GLN A 556 11.88 1.69 -2.36
C GLN A 556 12.98 1.26 -3.33
N ALA A 557 13.68 0.16 -3.06
CA ALA A 557 14.73 -0.36 -3.93
C ALA A 557 14.16 -0.81 -5.29
N LEU A 558 12.98 -1.43 -5.28
CA LEU A 558 12.30 -1.84 -6.51
C LEU A 558 11.82 -0.63 -7.33
N GLU A 559 11.19 0.36 -6.69
CA GLU A 559 10.74 1.58 -7.38
C GLU A 559 11.93 2.35 -7.98
N ALA A 560 13.01 2.53 -7.22
CA ALA A 560 14.21 3.19 -7.69
C ALA A 560 14.81 2.45 -8.90
N ALA A 561 14.85 1.12 -8.87
CA ALA A 561 15.36 0.32 -9.98
C ALA A 561 14.52 0.47 -11.25
N TYR A 562 13.19 0.42 -11.16
CA TYR A 562 12.33 0.53 -12.34
C TYR A 562 12.40 1.92 -12.95
N ARG A 563 12.28 2.96 -12.13
CA ARG A 563 12.36 4.34 -12.62
C ARG A 563 13.72 4.62 -13.26
N HIS A 564 14.83 4.19 -12.65
CA HIS A 564 16.15 4.44 -13.22
C HIS A 564 16.48 3.56 -14.43
N TYR A 565 15.88 2.38 -14.54
CA TYR A 565 15.93 1.60 -15.78
C TYR A 565 15.33 2.37 -16.96
N ASP A 566 14.16 3.00 -16.76
CA ASP A 566 13.48 3.76 -17.81
C ASP A 566 14.18 5.09 -18.16
N LEU A 567 14.91 5.67 -17.20
CA LEU A 567 15.65 6.91 -17.40
C LEU A 567 16.96 6.74 -18.17
N SER A 568 17.60 5.56 -18.09
CA SER A 568 18.88 5.31 -18.74
C SER A 568 18.71 4.70 -20.12
N ASN A 569 19.66 4.94 -21.03
CA ASN A 569 19.85 4.16 -22.26
C ASN A 569 21.16 3.35 -22.23
N ASP A 570 21.92 3.45 -21.13
CA ASP A 570 23.13 2.65 -20.90
C ASP A 570 22.70 1.26 -20.41
N GLU A 571 23.08 0.23 -21.18
CA GLU A 571 22.69 -1.15 -20.89
C GLU A 571 23.25 -1.65 -19.57
N GLU A 572 24.45 -1.21 -19.17
CA GLU A 572 25.09 -1.61 -17.93
C GLU A 572 24.40 -0.96 -16.72
N GLU A 573 24.06 0.33 -16.80
CA GLU A 573 23.28 1.03 -15.77
C GLU A 573 21.92 0.34 -15.57
N ARG A 574 21.19 0.10 -16.67
CA ARG A 574 19.90 -0.63 -16.65
C ARG A 574 20.03 -2.00 -15.98
N ARG A 575 21.05 -2.76 -16.37
CA ARG A 575 21.33 -4.11 -15.86
C ARG A 575 21.59 -4.08 -14.36
N ILE A 576 22.46 -3.19 -13.89
CA ILE A 576 22.81 -3.10 -12.47
C ILE A 576 21.62 -2.68 -11.59
N HIS A 577 20.76 -1.78 -12.06
CA HIS A 577 19.55 -1.41 -11.31
C HIS A 577 18.64 -2.62 -11.05
N LEU A 578 18.44 -3.47 -12.06
CA LEU A 578 17.63 -4.68 -11.90
C LEU A 578 18.33 -5.73 -11.05
N LEU A 579 19.64 -5.94 -11.21
CA LEU A 579 20.40 -6.85 -10.35
C LEU A 579 20.39 -6.41 -8.88
N ALA A 580 20.51 -5.11 -8.62
CA ALA A 580 20.41 -4.56 -7.27
C ALA A 580 19.05 -4.85 -6.64
N ALA A 581 17.95 -4.63 -7.38
CA ALA A 581 16.61 -4.96 -6.91
C ALA A 581 16.43 -6.46 -6.68
N THR A 582 16.81 -7.30 -7.65
CA THR A 582 16.76 -8.77 -7.53
C THR A 582 17.52 -9.26 -6.31
N ARG A 583 18.76 -8.77 -6.12
CA ARG A 583 19.55 -9.13 -4.94
C ARG A 583 18.87 -8.74 -3.65
N TYR A 584 18.39 -7.49 -3.55
CA TYR A 584 17.78 -7.01 -2.33
C TYR A 584 16.53 -7.82 -2.00
N ILE A 585 15.62 -8.03 -2.95
CA ILE A 585 14.37 -8.74 -2.66
C ILE A 585 14.58 -10.24 -2.43
N THR A 586 15.50 -10.89 -3.16
CA THR A 586 15.77 -12.33 -2.99
C THR A 586 16.58 -12.64 -1.73
N ALA A 587 17.37 -11.68 -1.24
CA ALA A 587 18.11 -11.85 0.01
C ALA A 587 17.19 -11.85 1.24
N GLN A 588 16.03 -11.19 1.17
CA GLN A 588 15.08 -11.11 2.28
C GLN A 588 14.04 -12.23 2.16
N LYS A 589 13.95 -13.11 3.16
CA LYS A 589 12.84 -14.06 3.30
C LYS A 589 12.17 -13.81 4.64
N VAL A 590 10.88 -13.51 4.58
CA VAL A 590 10.10 -13.12 5.75
C VAL A 590 8.85 -14.00 5.86
N MET A 591 7.98 -13.70 6.81
CA MET A 591 6.71 -14.41 6.95
C MET A 591 5.83 -14.10 5.74
N LYS A 592 4.92 -15.02 5.38
CA LYS A 592 3.97 -14.82 4.26
C LYS A 592 2.57 -14.42 4.73
N GLY A 593 2.42 -13.87 5.94
CA GLY A 593 1.12 -13.69 6.60
C GLY A 593 0.14 -12.81 5.82
N ILE A 594 0.63 -11.80 5.12
CA ILE A 594 -0.16 -10.91 4.27
C ILE A 594 -0.66 -11.66 3.02
N LEU A 595 0.17 -12.52 2.41
CA LEU A 595 -0.23 -13.38 1.30
C LEU A 595 -1.39 -14.31 1.70
N TRP A 596 -1.22 -15.09 2.78
CA TRP A 596 -2.26 -16.00 3.27
C TRP A 596 -3.56 -15.26 3.59
N SER A 597 -3.46 -14.06 4.19
CA SER A 597 -4.63 -13.23 4.48
C SER A 597 -5.37 -12.80 3.22
N THR A 598 -4.62 -12.44 2.17
CA THR A 598 -5.16 -11.96 0.89
C THR A 598 -5.80 -13.09 0.10
N GLU A 599 -5.10 -14.22 -0.09
CA GLU A 599 -5.63 -15.41 -0.76
C GLU A 599 -6.93 -15.89 -0.11
N ASN A 600 -6.92 -16.03 1.23
CA ASN A 600 -8.10 -16.49 1.97
C ASN A 600 -9.28 -15.52 1.81
N ALA A 601 -9.03 -14.22 1.80
CA ALA A 601 -10.07 -13.21 1.59
C ALA A 601 -10.69 -13.30 0.19
N GLU A 602 -9.88 -13.52 -0.84
CA GLU A 602 -10.32 -13.69 -2.22
C GLU A 602 -11.13 -14.97 -2.44
N ARG A 603 -10.68 -16.09 -1.88
CA ARG A 603 -11.41 -17.37 -1.90
C ARG A 603 -12.80 -17.23 -1.29
N LEU A 604 -12.88 -16.61 -0.12
CA LEU A 604 -14.15 -16.35 0.55
C LEU A 604 -15.05 -15.40 -0.25
N GLN A 605 -14.48 -14.41 -0.93
CA GLN A 605 -15.25 -13.54 -1.80
C GLN A 605 -15.86 -14.30 -2.99
N ARG A 606 -15.17 -15.33 -3.50
CA ARG A 606 -15.68 -16.25 -4.53
C ARG A 606 -16.66 -17.30 -3.99
N GLY A 607 -16.85 -17.37 -2.67
CA GLY A 607 -17.75 -18.33 -2.02
C GLY A 607 -17.13 -19.71 -1.79
N GLU A 608 -15.81 -19.85 -1.94
CA GLU A 608 -15.06 -21.09 -1.72
C GLU A 608 -14.87 -21.36 -0.22
N LEU A 609 -14.76 -22.64 0.17
CA LEU A 609 -14.38 -23.01 1.53
C LEU A 609 -12.86 -22.95 1.70
N LEU A 610 -12.41 -22.45 2.84
CA LEU A 610 -10.99 -22.46 3.21
C LEU A 610 -10.46 -23.89 3.41
N SER A 611 -11.32 -24.83 3.80
CA SER A 611 -10.99 -26.24 4.00
C SER A 611 -10.78 -27.03 2.70
N GLU A 612 -11.16 -26.45 1.55
CA GLU A 612 -10.96 -27.03 0.22
C GLU A 612 -9.66 -26.49 -0.42
N ARG A 613 -8.69 -26.04 0.39
CA ARG A 613 -7.35 -25.78 -0.10
C ARG A 613 -6.74 -27.13 -0.45
N GLU A 614 -6.58 -27.39 -1.76
CA GLU A 614 -5.57 -28.34 -2.20
C GLU A 614 -4.24 -27.74 -1.72
N ASP A 615 -3.69 -28.29 -0.64
CA ASP A 615 -2.35 -27.98 -0.17
C ASP A 615 -1.33 -28.62 -1.14
N ASP A 616 -1.40 -28.26 -2.42
CA ASP A 616 -0.48 -28.75 -3.45
C ASP A 616 0.39 -27.59 -3.95
N ASN A 617 1.69 -27.74 -3.64
CA ASN A 617 2.89 -26.92 -3.93
C ASN A 617 3.20 -25.74 -3.01
#